data_AF-A0A7D4JXR1-F1
#
_entry.id   AF-A0A7D4JXR1-F1
#
_cell.length_a   1.000
_cell.length_b   1.000
_cell.length_c   1.000
_cell.angle_alpha   90.00
_cell.angle_beta   90.00
_cell.angle_gamma   90.00
#
_symmetry.space_group_name_H-M   'P 1'
#
loop_
_entity.id
_entity.type
_entity.pdbx_description
1 polymer ?
#
loop_
_entity_poly.entity_id
_entity_poly.type
_entity_poly.pdbx_seq_one_letter_code
_entity_poly.pdbx_strand_id
1 'polypeptide(L)'
;MNQMNKTTVVGLILTIFILSGCRDKARSKGDTANHQAAVSQSMKRISKVEKQGDMRQYDIADKQRITDFIPKGYKLFEKISGDLNKDGLEDCVLIIKATRKDGFVKNSFDKVVDRNRRGIIILFTEKDGYKLASKNYNCFSSENEDGGNYFSPELGVIIKDSKLYLHYYHGRYGYWEYCFRYQNSDFMLIGYEASHDRGPVVLSKTSINFLTGVEYDDENINAYNFNADSDDDSEIDEVFKRTVVKLKKKPLMKLSEIEDFDELRFE
;
A
#
# COMPACT_ATOMS: atom_id res chain seq x y z
N MET A 1 55.74 -23.12 30.92
CA MET A 1 55.07 -22.20 31.87
C MET A 1 54.76 -20.92 31.12
N ASN A 2 53.46 -20.58 31.03
CA ASN A 2 52.88 -19.27 30.68
C ASN A 2 53.18 -18.66 29.29
N GLN A 3 52.24 -18.04 28.59
CA GLN A 3 50.78 -18.04 28.60
C GLN A 3 50.38 -17.33 27.30
N MET A 4 49.25 -17.74 26.71
CA MET A 4 48.59 -17.10 25.57
C MET A 4 48.29 -15.61 25.84
N ASN A 5 48.48 -14.75 24.84
CA ASN A 5 47.63 -13.57 24.65
C ASN A 5 47.06 -13.63 23.23
N LYS A 6 45.87 -14.22 23.11
CA LYS A 6 45.00 -14.09 21.94
C LYS A 6 44.26 -12.77 22.09
N THR A 7 44.69 -11.75 21.38
CA THR A 7 43.90 -10.51 21.24
C THR A 7 42.76 -10.80 20.27
N THR A 8 41.64 -11.29 20.78
CA THR A 8 40.41 -11.44 20.01
C THR A 8 39.87 -10.05 19.72
N VAL A 9 40.09 -9.58 18.49
CA VAL A 9 39.37 -8.44 17.92
C VAL A 9 37.93 -8.89 17.70
N VAL A 10 37.06 -8.68 18.70
CA VAL A 10 35.62 -8.73 18.49
C VAL A 10 35.24 -7.44 17.78
N GLY A 11 35.24 -7.49 16.45
CA GLY A 11 34.67 -6.44 15.63
C GLY A 11 33.18 -6.35 15.91
N LEU A 12 32.79 -5.40 16.74
CA LEU A 12 31.41 -5.02 16.94
C LEU A 12 30.95 -4.31 15.65
N ILE A 13 30.51 -5.08 14.66
CA ILE A 13 29.80 -4.53 13.52
C ILE A 13 28.45 -4.06 14.06
N LEU A 14 28.38 -2.81 14.51
CA LEU A 14 27.13 -2.08 14.61
C LEU A 14 26.64 -1.89 13.17
N THR A 15 25.89 -2.86 12.66
CA THR A 15 24.96 -2.60 11.56
C THR A 15 23.92 -1.64 12.11
N ILE A 16 24.17 -0.34 11.93
CA ILE A 16 23.16 0.69 12.08
C ILE A 16 22.09 0.35 11.03
N PHE A 17 21.06 -0.37 11.43
CA PHE A 17 19.82 -0.44 10.66
C PHE A 17 19.28 0.98 10.61
N ILE A 18 19.62 1.71 9.56
CA ILE A 18 18.96 2.97 9.24
C ILE A 18 17.49 2.59 9.05
N LEU A 19 16.66 2.93 10.03
CA LEU A 19 15.22 2.77 9.97
C LEU A 19 14.70 3.75 8.92
N SER A 20 14.85 3.39 7.65
CA SER A 20 14.24 4.13 6.56
C SER A 20 12.73 3.91 6.67
N GLY A 21 12.04 4.95 7.13
CA GLY A 21 10.59 4.99 7.08
C GLY A 21 10.10 5.07 5.64
N CYS A 22 8.79 5.26 5.49
CA CYS A 22 8.19 5.49 4.17
C CYS A 22 8.52 6.88 3.62
N ARG A 23 9.01 7.77 4.49
CA ARG A 23 9.38 9.15 4.18
C ARG A 23 10.76 9.50 4.74
N ASP A 24 11.72 9.78 3.85
CA ASP A 24 12.97 10.43 4.21
C ASP A 24 12.72 11.94 4.33
N LYS A 25 12.59 12.41 5.57
CA LYS A 25 12.38 13.81 6.00
C LYS A 25 11.09 14.48 5.49
N ALA A 26 10.37 15.10 6.42
CA ALA A 26 9.25 15.96 6.10
C ALA A 26 9.72 17.19 5.29
N ARG A 27 9.54 17.18 3.97
CA ARG A 27 9.68 18.40 3.14
C ARG A 27 8.52 19.35 3.44
N SER A 28 8.84 20.57 3.85
CA SER A 28 7.94 21.72 3.86
C SER A 28 8.00 22.40 2.48
N LYS A 29 6.82 22.67 1.90
CA LYS A 29 6.52 23.57 0.76
C LYS A 29 7.43 23.49 -0.48
N GLY A 30 6.86 23.05 -1.62
CA GLY A 30 7.39 23.42 -2.94
C GLY A 30 7.49 22.34 -4.02
N ASP A 31 6.86 21.18 -3.88
CA ASP A 31 6.84 20.17 -4.96
C ASP A 31 5.40 19.75 -5.30
N THR A 32 4.53 20.70 -5.63
CA THR A 32 3.37 20.46 -6.52
C THR A 32 3.89 20.34 -7.94
N ALA A 33 4.61 19.25 -8.21
CA ALA A 33 5.01 18.89 -9.55
C ALA A 33 4.80 17.38 -9.74
N ASN A 34 3.63 17.07 -10.27
CA ASN A 34 3.43 15.96 -11.19
C ASN A 34 3.56 14.53 -10.61
N HIS A 35 2.70 14.19 -9.64
CA HIS A 35 2.41 12.77 -9.35
C HIS A 35 1.89 12.00 -10.58
N GLN A 36 1.33 12.71 -11.56
CA GLN A 36 0.88 12.12 -12.83
C GLN A 36 2.06 11.65 -13.72
N ALA A 37 3.25 12.26 -13.62
CA ALA A 37 4.40 11.89 -14.45
C ALA A 37 5.20 10.70 -13.89
N ALA A 38 5.23 10.53 -12.57
CA ALA A 38 5.96 9.42 -11.92
C ALA A 38 5.26 8.05 -12.11
N VAL A 39 3.96 8.03 -12.41
CA VAL A 39 3.21 6.80 -12.69
C VAL A 39 3.48 6.26 -14.10
N SER A 40 4.00 7.08 -15.02
CA SER A 40 4.27 6.64 -16.41
C SER A 40 5.61 5.92 -16.61
N GLN A 41 6.54 6.00 -15.67
CA GLN A 41 7.85 5.36 -15.80
C GLN A 41 8.03 4.24 -14.77
N SER A 42 7.36 3.09 -14.98
CA SER A 42 7.84 1.73 -14.59
C SER A 42 6.73 0.65 -14.60
N MET A 43 5.46 0.97 -14.81
CA MET A 43 4.40 -0.05 -14.69
C MET A 43 3.88 -0.53 -16.05
N LYS A 44 4.17 -1.79 -16.41
CA LYS A 44 3.34 -2.54 -17.35
C LYS A 44 2.00 -2.86 -16.67
N ARG A 45 1.08 -1.89 -16.63
CA ARG A 45 -0.32 -2.12 -16.25
C ARG A 45 -1.00 -2.83 -17.43
N ILE A 46 -1.23 -4.14 -17.32
CA ILE A 46 -2.08 -4.86 -18.29
C ILE A 46 -3.53 -4.71 -17.82
N SER A 47 -4.18 -3.64 -18.23
CA SER A 47 -5.62 -3.45 -18.09
C SER A 47 -6.34 -3.89 -19.36
N LYS A 48 -6.64 -5.18 -19.49
CA LYS A 48 -7.66 -5.64 -20.44
C LYS A 48 -8.32 -6.92 -19.97
N VAL A 49 -9.65 -6.85 -19.85
CA VAL A 49 -10.54 -8.00 -19.69
C VAL A 49 -10.35 -8.89 -20.92
N GLU A 50 -9.50 -9.92 -20.78
CA GLU A 50 -9.32 -10.92 -21.82
C GLU A 50 -10.08 -12.19 -21.45
N LYS A 51 -10.86 -12.64 -22.43
CA LYS A 51 -11.71 -13.82 -22.38
C LYS A 51 -10.89 -15.04 -21.96
N GLN A 52 -11.59 -15.96 -21.31
CA GLN A 52 -11.20 -17.33 -20.97
C GLN A 52 -10.50 -18.03 -22.16
N GLY A 53 -9.19 -17.82 -22.30
CA GLY A 53 -8.47 -18.18 -23.53
C GLY A 53 -6.95 -18.02 -23.49
N ASP A 54 -6.36 -17.28 -22.54
CA ASP A 54 -4.92 -17.00 -22.55
C ASP A 54 -4.18 -17.30 -21.22
N MET A 55 -4.46 -18.46 -20.64
CA MET A 55 -3.79 -18.93 -19.42
C MET A 55 -2.35 -19.45 -19.66
N ARG A 56 -1.80 -19.28 -20.88
CA ARG A 56 -0.51 -19.87 -21.28
C ARG A 56 0.67 -18.89 -21.31
N GLN A 57 0.48 -17.65 -20.91
CA GLN A 57 1.54 -16.63 -20.94
C GLN A 57 1.82 -16.00 -19.56
N TYR A 58 1.88 -16.82 -18.52
CA TYR A 58 2.40 -16.39 -17.22
C TYR A 58 3.66 -17.20 -16.90
N ASP A 59 4.79 -16.54 -17.13
CA ASP A 59 6.18 -16.82 -16.73
C ASP A 59 6.37 -18.13 -15.96
N ILE A 60 6.88 -19.12 -16.67
CA ILE A 60 7.33 -20.39 -16.12
C ILE A 60 8.70 -20.13 -15.47
N ALA A 61 8.74 -20.05 -14.14
CA ALA A 61 9.88 -20.52 -13.38
C ALA A 61 9.72 -22.04 -13.25
N ASP A 62 10.73 -22.80 -13.67
CA ASP A 62 10.66 -24.16 -14.26
C ASP A 62 9.96 -25.31 -13.49
N LYS A 63 9.34 -25.10 -12.32
CA LYS A 63 8.59 -26.17 -11.60
C LYS A 63 7.33 -25.76 -10.84
N GLN A 64 7.11 -24.48 -10.53
CA GLN A 64 5.97 -24.06 -9.70
C GLN A 64 5.26 -22.86 -10.32
N ARG A 65 3.94 -22.96 -10.52
CA ARG A 65 3.15 -21.86 -11.06
C ARG A 65 2.69 -20.96 -9.93
N ILE A 66 2.68 -19.66 -10.15
CA ILE A 66 2.09 -18.69 -9.21
C ILE A 66 0.64 -19.05 -8.83
N THR A 67 -0.08 -19.70 -9.74
CA THR A 67 -1.46 -20.16 -9.54
C THR A 67 -1.59 -21.25 -8.47
N ASP A 68 -0.51 -21.98 -8.17
CA ASP A 68 -0.54 -23.06 -7.17
C ASP A 68 -0.68 -22.50 -5.74
N PHE A 69 -0.40 -21.21 -5.54
CA PHE A 69 -0.58 -20.51 -4.27
C PHE A 69 -2.00 -19.96 -4.07
N ILE A 70 -2.82 -19.92 -5.14
CA ILE A 70 -4.19 -19.41 -5.06
C ILE A 70 -5.09 -20.48 -4.46
N PRO A 71 -5.71 -20.24 -3.28
CA PRO A 71 -6.55 -21.25 -2.64
C PRO A 71 -7.85 -21.50 -3.42
N LYS A 72 -8.41 -22.71 -3.25
CA LYS A 72 -9.75 -23.03 -3.80
C LYS A 72 -10.78 -22.01 -3.31
N GLY A 73 -11.69 -21.62 -4.19
CA GLY A 73 -12.70 -20.59 -3.91
C GLY A 73 -12.19 -19.16 -4.13
N TYR A 74 -11.00 -18.99 -4.71
CA TYR A 74 -10.47 -17.69 -5.14
C TYR A 74 -10.02 -17.76 -6.61
N LYS A 75 -9.98 -16.59 -7.25
CA LYS A 75 -9.40 -16.37 -8.58
C LYS A 75 -8.34 -15.29 -8.51
N LEU A 76 -7.35 -15.34 -9.42
CA LEU A 76 -6.42 -14.23 -9.60
C LEU A 76 -7.21 -13.00 -10.07
N PHE A 77 -6.96 -11.86 -9.43
CA PHE A 77 -7.52 -10.56 -9.79
C PHE A 77 -6.45 -9.68 -10.44
N GLU A 78 -5.25 -9.63 -9.86
CA GLU A 78 -4.12 -8.84 -10.35
C GLU A 78 -2.79 -9.50 -9.97
N LYS A 79 -1.75 -9.32 -10.80
CA LYS A 79 -0.36 -9.69 -10.51
C LYS A 79 0.51 -8.45 -10.65
N ILE A 80 1.32 -8.17 -9.64
CA ILE A 80 2.31 -7.11 -9.60
C ILE A 80 3.68 -7.77 -9.35
N SER A 81 4.73 -7.28 -10.01
CA SER A 81 6.10 -7.76 -9.83
C SER A 81 7.01 -6.65 -9.31
N GLY A 82 8.00 -7.00 -8.49
CA GLY A 82 9.04 -6.08 -8.03
C GLY A 82 9.87 -6.66 -6.89
N ASP A 83 11.13 -6.22 -6.76
CA ASP A 83 12.04 -6.71 -5.71
C ASP A 83 11.67 -6.14 -4.32
N LEU A 84 11.09 -6.98 -3.47
CA LEU A 84 10.63 -6.62 -2.12
C LEU A 84 11.64 -6.98 -1.02
N ASN A 85 12.60 -7.85 -1.29
CA ASN A 85 13.55 -8.38 -0.30
C ASN A 85 15.02 -7.95 -0.55
N LYS A 86 15.28 -7.21 -1.63
CA LYS A 86 16.58 -6.69 -2.08
C LYS A 86 17.57 -7.77 -2.52
N ASP A 87 17.10 -8.89 -3.03
CA ASP A 87 17.97 -9.95 -3.58
C ASP A 87 18.24 -9.79 -5.09
N GLY A 88 17.62 -8.79 -5.74
CA GLY A 88 17.77 -8.51 -7.15
C GLY A 88 16.86 -9.34 -8.07
N LEU A 89 15.97 -10.17 -7.51
CA LEU A 89 14.94 -10.90 -8.24
C LEU A 89 13.60 -10.17 -8.12
N GLU A 90 12.77 -10.23 -9.18
CA GLU A 90 11.42 -9.68 -9.10
C GLU A 90 10.50 -10.64 -8.34
N ASP A 91 10.04 -10.23 -7.16
CA ASP A 91 9.04 -10.95 -6.38
C ASP A 91 7.64 -10.76 -6.97
N CYS A 92 6.69 -11.62 -6.59
CA CYS A 92 5.31 -11.57 -7.07
C CYS A 92 4.33 -11.20 -5.95
N VAL A 93 3.50 -10.20 -6.20
CA VAL A 93 2.33 -9.86 -5.39
C VAL A 93 1.07 -10.19 -6.18
N LEU A 94 0.24 -11.06 -5.64
CA LEU A 94 -1.02 -11.50 -6.23
C LEU A 94 -2.18 -10.89 -5.46
N ILE A 95 -3.04 -10.15 -6.13
CA ILE A 95 -4.37 -9.84 -5.61
C ILE A 95 -5.30 -10.95 -6.05
N ILE A 96 -6.00 -11.54 -5.09
CA ILE A 96 -6.97 -12.60 -5.33
C ILE A 96 -8.35 -12.12 -4.94
N LYS A 97 -9.40 -12.66 -5.57
CA LYS A 97 -10.79 -12.38 -5.22
C LYS A 97 -11.53 -13.67 -4.92
N ALA A 98 -12.28 -13.70 -3.82
CA ALA A 98 -13.12 -14.85 -3.50
C ALA A 98 -14.19 -15.05 -4.59
N THR A 99 -14.70 -16.27 -4.73
CA THR A 99 -15.68 -16.64 -5.76
C THR A 99 -16.95 -17.26 -5.16
N ARG A 100 -17.30 -16.87 -3.93
CA ARG A 100 -18.47 -17.41 -3.23
C ARG A 100 -19.77 -16.92 -3.90
N LYS A 101 -20.77 -17.80 -3.96
CA LYS A 101 -22.06 -17.50 -4.60
C LYS A 101 -22.86 -16.44 -3.84
N ASP A 102 -22.74 -16.40 -2.52
CA ASP A 102 -23.38 -15.41 -1.65
C ASP A 102 -22.73 -14.03 -1.71
N GLY A 103 -21.55 -13.90 -2.34
CA GLY A 103 -20.94 -12.60 -2.63
C GLY A 103 -21.56 -11.86 -3.82
N PHE A 104 -22.47 -12.49 -4.58
CA PHE A 104 -23.19 -11.83 -5.67
C PHE A 104 -24.49 -11.22 -5.13
N VAL A 105 -24.53 -9.88 -5.04
CA VAL A 105 -25.63 -9.14 -4.41
C VAL A 105 -26.15 -8.05 -5.34
N LYS A 106 -27.39 -7.59 -5.12
CA LYS A 106 -27.90 -6.41 -5.80
C LYS A 106 -27.30 -5.15 -5.16
N ASN A 107 -26.79 -4.25 -5.99
CA ASN A 107 -26.36 -2.93 -5.54
C ASN A 107 -27.54 -1.95 -5.44
N SER A 108 -27.23 -0.70 -5.08
CA SER A 108 -28.17 0.43 -5.01
C SER A 108 -28.92 0.74 -6.32
N PHE A 109 -28.48 0.20 -7.46
CA PHE A 109 -29.11 0.34 -8.78
C PHE A 109 -29.82 -0.94 -9.25
N ASP A 110 -30.14 -1.86 -8.33
CA ASP A 110 -30.76 -3.17 -8.61
C ASP A 110 -29.96 -4.09 -9.55
N LYS A 111 -28.68 -3.81 -9.78
CA LYS A 111 -27.79 -4.65 -10.59
C LYS A 111 -27.09 -5.67 -9.73
N VAL A 112 -27.06 -6.92 -10.18
CA VAL A 112 -26.27 -7.98 -9.53
C VAL A 112 -24.78 -7.71 -9.79
N VAL A 113 -24.01 -7.54 -8.72
CA VAL A 113 -22.57 -7.29 -8.75
C VAL A 113 -21.84 -8.29 -7.85
N ASP A 114 -20.56 -8.53 -8.14
CA ASP A 114 -19.69 -9.42 -7.36
C ASP A 114 -19.02 -8.61 -6.24
N ARG A 115 -19.53 -8.70 -5.01
CA ARG A 115 -18.96 -8.11 -3.77
C ARG A 115 -18.14 -9.09 -2.95
N ASN A 116 -17.63 -10.15 -3.58
CA ASN A 116 -16.65 -10.98 -2.88
C ASN A 116 -15.42 -10.15 -2.51
N ARG A 117 -14.94 -10.34 -1.28
CA ARG A 117 -13.73 -9.68 -0.78
C ARG A 117 -12.49 -10.11 -1.57
N ARG A 118 -11.51 -9.23 -1.57
CA ARG A 118 -10.19 -9.44 -2.18
C ARG A 118 -9.15 -9.66 -1.08
N GLY A 119 -8.04 -10.26 -1.46
CA GLY A 119 -6.90 -10.50 -0.61
C GLY A 119 -5.60 -10.39 -1.37
N ILE A 120 -4.50 -10.57 -0.65
CA ILE A 120 -3.13 -10.48 -1.13
C ILE A 120 -2.34 -11.75 -0.80
N ILE A 121 -1.50 -12.18 -1.72
CA ILE A 121 -0.47 -13.20 -1.52
C ILE A 121 0.84 -12.61 -2.03
N ILE A 122 1.89 -12.70 -1.23
CA ILE A 122 3.23 -12.22 -1.59
C ILE A 122 4.16 -13.43 -1.64
N LEU A 123 4.84 -13.58 -2.77
CA LEU A 123 5.74 -14.68 -3.06
C LEU A 123 7.12 -14.11 -3.39
N PHE A 124 8.14 -14.55 -2.68
CA PHE A 124 9.51 -14.30 -3.09
C PHE A 124 9.91 -15.23 -4.22
N THR A 125 10.60 -14.68 -5.20
CA THR A 125 11.16 -15.48 -6.29
C THR A 125 12.44 -16.15 -5.78
N GLU A 126 12.55 -17.45 -5.97
CA GLU A 126 13.76 -18.22 -5.69
C GLU A 126 14.24 -18.89 -6.99
N LYS A 127 15.49 -19.37 -7.00
CA LYS A 127 16.14 -19.94 -8.20
C LYS A 127 15.28 -20.95 -8.97
N ASP A 128 14.52 -21.78 -8.25
CA ASP A 128 13.74 -22.89 -8.82
C ASP A 128 12.22 -22.74 -8.60
N GLY A 129 11.72 -21.54 -8.25
CA GLY A 129 10.29 -21.32 -8.05
C GLY A 129 9.96 -20.13 -7.14
N TYR A 130 8.99 -20.33 -6.26
CA TYR A 130 8.46 -19.27 -5.40
C TYR A 130 8.37 -19.74 -3.95
N LYS A 131 8.60 -18.81 -3.01
CA LYS A 131 8.40 -19.01 -1.58
C LYS A 131 7.36 -18.05 -1.05
N LEU A 132 6.38 -18.57 -0.32
CA LEU A 132 5.38 -17.75 0.34
C LEU A 132 6.04 -16.84 1.39
N ALA A 133 5.91 -15.52 1.22
CA ALA A 133 6.42 -14.51 2.14
C ALA A 133 5.33 -14.00 3.09
N SER A 134 4.12 -13.72 2.57
CA SER A 134 2.96 -13.33 3.37
C SER A 134 1.67 -13.61 2.61
N LYS A 135 0.55 -13.69 3.33
CA LYS A 135 -0.78 -13.86 2.75
C LYS A 135 -1.86 -13.31 3.67
N ASN A 136 -2.89 -12.75 3.06
CA ASN A 136 -4.13 -12.37 3.72
C ASN A 136 -5.28 -12.43 2.72
N TYR A 137 -6.21 -13.36 2.87
CA TYR A 137 -7.14 -13.71 1.79
C TYR A 137 -8.37 -12.80 1.66
N ASN A 138 -8.74 -12.05 2.69
CA ASN A 138 -9.99 -11.27 2.72
C ASN A 138 -9.82 -9.86 3.28
N CYS A 139 -8.61 -9.30 3.32
CA CYS A 139 -8.37 -8.00 3.94
C CYS A 139 -8.91 -6.80 3.15
N PHE A 140 -9.23 -6.96 1.87
CA PHE A 140 -9.69 -5.86 1.02
C PHE A 140 -11.17 -6.03 0.63
N SER A 141 -11.89 -4.92 0.60
CA SER A 141 -13.24 -4.87 0.04
C SER A 141 -13.25 -5.03 -1.48
N SER A 142 -14.42 -5.28 -2.06
CA SER A 142 -14.54 -5.44 -3.51
C SER A 142 -14.35 -4.11 -4.26
N GLU A 143 -13.90 -4.17 -5.50
CA GLU A 143 -13.99 -3.07 -6.46
C GLU A 143 -15.45 -2.66 -6.79
N ASN A 144 -16.45 -3.45 -6.37
CA ASN A 144 -17.88 -3.19 -6.60
C ASN A 144 -18.65 -2.79 -5.32
N GLU A 145 -17.97 -2.30 -4.29
CA GLU A 145 -18.67 -1.67 -3.17
C GLU A 145 -19.48 -0.44 -3.62
N ASP A 146 -20.43 0.02 -2.81
CA ASP A 146 -21.11 1.30 -3.06
C ASP A 146 -20.22 2.47 -2.60
N GLY A 147 -19.96 3.44 -3.48
CA GLY A 147 -19.16 4.63 -3.18
C GLY A 147 -19.94 5.77 -2.52
N GLY A 148 -21.18 5.50 -2.06
CA GLY A 148 -22.11 6.52 -1.59
C GLY A 148 -22.44 7.55 -2.68
N ASN A 149 -22.17 8.83 -2.39
CA ASN A 149 -22.38 9.93 -3.34
C ASN A 149 -21.33 10.00 -4.46
N TYR A 150 -20.33 9.10 -4.45
CA TYR A 150 -19.25 9.07 -5.43
C TYR A 150 -18.89 7.62 -5.83
N PHE A 151 -17.65 7.37 -6.26
CA PHE A 151 -17.14 6.03 -6.56
C PHE A 151 -16.41 5.41 -5.37
N SER A 152 -16.43 4.09 -5.28
CA SER A 152 -15.72 3.33 -4.24
C SER A 152 -14.21 3.46 -4.42
N PRO A 153 -13.44 3.72 -3.35
CA PRO A 153 -11.99 3.88 -3.41
C PRO A 153 -11.29 2.79 -4.24
N GLU A 154 -10.46 3.20 -5.20
CA GLU A 154 -9.69 2.28 -6.05
C GLU A 154 -8.40 1.88 -5.34
N LEU A 155 -8.18 0.57 -5.15
CA LEU A 155 -6.94 0.03 -4.60
C LEU A 155 -5.87 -0.05 -5.69
N GLY A 156 -4.77 0.65 -5.50
CA GLY A 156 -3.49 0.47 -6.18
C GLY A 156 -2.49 -0.28 -5.33
N VAL A 157 -1.74 -1.20 -5.95
CA VAL A 157 -0.68 -1.99 -5.31
C VAL A 157 0.63 -1.62 -5.96
N ILE A 158 1.52 -0.98 -5.19
CA ILE A 158 2.73 -0.36 -5.71
C ILE A 158 3.93 -0.96 -4.98
N ILE A 159 4.97 -1.30 -5.74
CA ILE A 159 6.25 -1.71 -5.20
C ILE A 159 7.26 -0.63 -5.52
N LYS A 160 7.89 -0.07 -4.49
CA LYS A 160 8.90 0.99 -4.62
C LYS A 160 9.90 0.91 -3.49
N ASP A 161 11.19 1.05 -3.79
CA ASP A 161 12.29 1.03 -2.82
C ASP A 161 12.26 -0.20 -1.89
N SER A 162 11.86 -1.36 -2.44
CA SER A 162 11.63 -2.64 -1.75
C SER A 162 10.64 -2.54 -0.58
N LYS A 163 9.62 -1.70 -0.76
CA LYS A 163 8.46 -1.58 0.11
C LYS A 163 7.20 -1.81 -0.72
N LEU A 164 6.19 -2.34 -0.05
CA LEU A 164 4.86 -2.52 -0.60
C LEU A 164 3.97 -1.37 -0.13
N TYR A 165 3.35 -0.69 -1.08
CA TYR A 165 2.39 0.38 -0.83
C TYR A 165 1.01 -0.07 -1.29
N LEU A 166 0.03 0.07 -0.40
CA LEU A 166 -1.38 -0.16 -0.68
C LEU A 166 -2.07 1.20 -0.70
N HIS A 167 -2.28 1.75 -1.89
CA HIS A 167 -2.75 3.11 -2.11
C HIS A 167 -4.22 3.08 -2.49
N TYR A 168 -5.07 3.78 -1.76
CA TYR A 168 -6.49 3.91 -2.04
C TYR A 168 -6.77 5.28 -2.64
N TYR A 169 -7.09 5.30 -3.93
CA TYR A 169 -7.45 6.52 -4.66
C TYR A 169 -8.94 6.83 -4.44
N HIS A 170 -9.26 8.04 -3.97
CA HIS A 170 -10.63 8.50 -3.79
C HIS A 170 -10.92 9.78 -4.58
N GLY A 171 -10.21 9.96 -5.70
CA GLY A 171 -10.42 11.04 -6.66
C GLY A 171 -10.38 12.42 -6.00
N ARG A 172 -11.44 13.21 -6.20
CA ARG A 172 -11.58 14.58 -5.67
C ARG A 172 -11.64 14.67 -4.14
N TYR A 173 -11.73 13.55 -3.45
CA TYR A 173 -11.80 13.47 -1.99
C TYR A 173 -10.45 13.08 -1.36
N GLY A 174 -9.43 12.83 -2.18
CA GLY A 174 -8.06 12.54 -1.74
C GLY A 174 -7.71 11.06 -1.81
N TYR A 175 -6.91 10.59 -0.85
CA TYR A 175 -6.38 9.23 -0.82
C TYR A 175 -5.94 8.82 0.58
N TRP A 176 -5.67 7.54 0.77
CA TRP A 176 -4.83 7.05 1.86
C TRP A 176 -3.93 5.92 1.39
N GLU A 177 -2.80 5.73 2.04
CA GLU A 177 -1.76 4.80 1.65
C GLU A 177 -1.16 4.13 2.86
N TYR A 178 -1.05 2.80 2.80
CA TYR A 178 -0.35 2.00 3.79
C TYR A 178 0.97 1.54 3.22
N CYS A 179 2.04 1.68 3.99
CA CYS A 179 3.38 1.32 3.57
C CYS A 179 3.95 0.20 4.44
N PHE A 180 4.32 -0.90 3.78
CA PHE A 180 4.78 -2.12 4.39
C PHE A 180 6.22 -2.43 3.99
N ARG A 181 6.95 -3.05 4.91
CA ARG A 181 8.29 -3.58 4.65
C ARG A 181 8.38 -5.01 5.16
N TYR A 182 9.01 -5.88 4.39
CA TYR A 182 9.29 -7.23 4.85
C TYR A 182 10.34 -7.23 5.96
N GLN A 183 9.98 -7.77 7.13
CA GLN A 183 10.85 -7.97 8.28
C GLN A 183 10.17 -8.93 9.26
N ASN A 184 10.94 -9.67 10.06
CA ASN A 184 10.40 -10.61 11.05
C ASN A 184 9.41 -11.64 10.44
N SER A 185 9.73 -12.11 9.23
CA SER A 185 8.94 -13.12 8.50
C SER A 185 7.55 -12.68 8.06
N ASP A 186 7.29 -11.38 7.97
CA ASP A 186 6.05 -10.84 7.39
C ASP A 186 6.27 -9.42 6.83
N PHE A 187 5.26 -8.86 6.19
CA PHE A 187 5.18 -7.45 5.82
C PHE A 187 4.61 -6.65 6.98
N MET A 188 5.47 -5.85 7.61
CA MET A 188 5.09 -5.01 8.75
C MET A 188 4.65 -3.63 8.27
N LEU A 189 3.53 -3.13 8.79
CA LEU A 189 3.07 -1.76 8.56
C LEU A 189 4.03 -0.77 9.23
N ILE A 190 4.73 0.03 8.43
CA ILE A 190 5.76 0.97 8.92
C ILE A 190 5.39 2.44 8.69
N GLY A 191 4.40 2.72 7.84
CA GLY A 191 3.85 4.07 7.70
C GLY A 191 2.43 4.11 7.14
N TYR A 192 1.79 5.25 7.35
CA TYR A 192 0.48 5.59 6.81
C TYR A 192 0.49 7.04 6.35
N GLU A 193 -0.12 7.31 5.20
CA GLU A 193 -0.30 8.66 4.66
C GLU A 193 -1.76 8.81 4.24
N ALA A 194 -2.36 9.98 4.45
CA ALA A 194 -3.70 10.30 3.96
C ALA A 194 -3.81 11.77 3.57
N SER A 195 -4.64 12.04 2.57
CA SER A 195 -5.07 13.36 2.15
C SER A 195 -6.59 13.38 2.08
N HIS A 196 -7.20 14.39 2.67
CA HIS A 196 -8.63 14.65 2.56
C HIS A 196 -8.83 15.93 1.77
N ASP A 197 -9.50 15.81 0.63
CA ASP A 197 -9.54 16.87 -0.37
C ASP A 197 -10.98 17.31 -0.67
N ARG A 198 -11.12 18.53 -1.19
CA ARG A 198 -12.34 19.05 -1.79
C ARG A 198 -12.01 19.55 -3.19
N GLY A 199 -12.04 18.64 -4.15
CA GLY A 199 -11.62 18.97 -5.51
C GLY A 199 -10.11 19.24 -5.53
N PRO A 200 -9.66 20.41 -6.03
CA PRO A 200 -8.24 20.74 -6.07
C PRO A 200 -7.66 21.17 -4.71
N VAL A 201 -8.51 21.46 -3.72
CA VAL A 201 -8.08 21.98 -2.41
C VAL A 201 -7.87 20.85 -1.44
N VAL A 202 -6.65 20.70 -0.90
CA VAL A 202 -6.41 19.77 0.20
C VAL A 202 -6.86 20.40 1.52
N LEU A 203 -7.78 19.72 2.21
CA LEU A 203 -8.32 20.18 3.49
C LEU A 203 -7.40 19.78 4.65
N SER A 204 -6.91 18.55 4.64
CA SER A 204 -6.01 18.04 5.67
C SER A 204 -5.15 16.89 5.16
N LYS A 205 -4.02 16.66 5.83
CA LYS A 205 -3.13 15.51 5.60
C LYS A 205 -2.76 14.88 6.92
N THR A 206 -2.67 13.56 6.95
CA THR A 206 -2.16 12.79 8.10
C THR A 206 -0.98 11.95 7.63
N SER A 207 0.11 11.95 8.39
CA SER A 207 1.32 11.18 8.12
C SER A 207 1.78 10.51 9.41
N ILE A 208 1.77 9.17 9.44
CA ILE A 208 2.16 8.37 10.60
C ILE A 208 3.41 7.57 10.27
N ASN A 209 4.43 7.68 11.12
CA ASN A 209 5.59 6.80 11.10
C ASN A 209 5.51 5.85 12.31
N PHE A 210 5.13 4.60 12.07
CA PHE A 210 4.98 3.60 13.13
C PHE A 210 6.31 3.15 13.74
N LEU A 211 7.44 3.38 13.05
CA LEU A 211 8.78 3.08 13.60
C LEU A 211 9.16 4.09 14.69
N THR A 212 8.82 5.37 14.50
CA THR A 212 9.09 6.44 15.48
C THR A 212 7.95 6.66 16.45
N GLY A 213 6.72 6.21 16.10
CA GLY A 213 5.50 6.49 16.85
C GLY A 213 5.13 7.98 16.80
N VAL A 214 5.39 8.64 15.67
CA VAL A 214 5.07 10.06 15.47
C VAL A 214 4.04 10.17 14.36
N GLU A 215 2.99 10.94 14.65
CA GLU A 215 1.95 11.35 13.72
C GLU A 215 2.02 12.86 13.50
N TYR A 216 1.85 13.26 12.24
CA TYR A 216 1.74 14.64 11.82
C TYR A 216 0.37 14.85 11.20
N ASP A 217 -0.41 15.76 11.80
CA ASP A 217 -1.68 16.21 11.25
C ASP A 217 -1.51 17.64 10.74
N ASP A 218 -1.68 17.83 9.45
CA ASP A 218 -1.56 19.10 8.76
C ASP A 218 -2.96 19.56 8.35
N GLU A 219 -3.49 20.62 8.98
CA GLU A 219 -4.80 21.21 8.65
C GLU A 219 -4.61 22.46 7.79
N ASN A 220 -5.31 22.55 6.66
CA ASN A 220 -5.25 23.73 5.80
C ASN A 220 -6.10 24.86 6.38
N ILE A 221 -5.45 25.86 6.96
CA ILE A 221 -6.12 27.01 7.60
C ILE A 221 -6.75 27.98 6.59
N ASN A 222 -6.48 27.80 5.30
CA ASN A 222 -7.05 28.58 4.21
C ASN A 222 -8.15 27.83 3.45
N ALA A 223 -8.49 26.59 3.83
CA ALA A 223 -9.40 25.73 3.07
C ALA A 223 -10.81 26.31 2.82
N TYR A 224 -11.23 27.29 3.61
CA TYR A 224 -12.54 27.95 3.50
C TYR A 224 -12.43 29.46 3.29
N ASN A 225 -11.23 29.96 2.99
CA ASN A 225 -11.05 31.35 2.63
C ASN A 225 -11.39 31.48 1.15
N PHE A 226 -12.53 32.10 0.88
CA PHE A 226 -12.99 32.39 -0.48
C PHE A 226 -12.60 33.83 -0.82
N ASN A 227 -12.07 34.05 -2.02
CA ASN A 227 -11.97 35.40 -2.55
C ASN A 227 -13.39 35.82 -2.96
N ALA A 228 -13.89 36.91 -2.38
CA ALA A 228 -15.25 37.40 -2.64
C ALA A 228 -15.46 37.82 -4.11
N ASP A 229 -14.38 38.04 -4.85
CA ASP A 229 -14.38 38.49 -6.24
C ASP A 229 -14.05 37.36 -7.25
N SER A 230 -13.88 36.10 -6.82
CA SER A 230 -13.68 34.96 -7.72
C SER A 230 -14.88 34.01 -7.73
N ASP A 231 -15.43 33.76 -8.91
CA ASP A 231 -16.60 32.90 -9.10
C ASP A 231 -16.25 31.38 -9.12
N ASP A 232 -14.96 30.99 -9.15
CA ASP A 232 -14.62 29.57 -9.38
C ASP A 232 -13.33 29.03 -8.71
N ASP A 233 -12.50 29.84 -8.05
CA ASP A 233 -11.26 29.30 -7.46
C ASP A 233 -10.93 29.92 -6.10
N SER A 234 -10.58 29.07 -5.13
CA SER A 234 -9.87 29.48 -3.93
C SER A 234 -8.45 29.88 -4.34
N GLU A 235 -8.28 31.13 -4.79
CA GLU A 235 -6.97 31.72 -5.16
C GLU A 235 -6.02 31.92 -3.95
N ILE A 236 -6.34 31.34 -2.80
CA ILE A 236 -5.55 31.50 -1.59
C ILE A 236 -4.68 30.25 -1.44
N ASP A 237 -3.37 30.45 -1.53
CA ASP A 237 -2.35 29.42 -1.33
C ASP A 237 -2.66 28.54 -0.11
N GLU A 238 -2.47 27.23 -0.27
CA GLU A 238 -2.60 26.29 0.85
C GLU A 238 -1.58 26.62 1.94
N VAL A 239 -2.07 26.83 3.16
CA VAL A 239 -1.25 27.04 4.35
C VAL A 239 -1.65 26.00 5.39
N PHE A 240 -0.70 25.14 5.76
CA PHE A 240 -0.94 24.08 6.71
C PHE A 240 -0.45 24.47 8.11
N LYS A 241 -1.31 24.28 9.09
CA LYS A 241 -0.95 24.25 10.50
C LYS A 241 -0.73 22.81 10.92
N ARG A 242 0.48 22.51 11.40
CA ARG A 242 0.86 21.17 11.85
C ARG A 242 0.59 20.96 13.33
N THR A 243 -0.02 19.84 13.65
CA THR A 243 -0.03 19.22 14.99
C THR A 243 0.86 17.99 14.96
N VAL A 244 1.63 17.78 16.04
CA VAL A 244 2.51 16.61 16.19
C VAL A 244 2.01 15.79 17.36
N VAL A 245 1.63 14.54 17.09
CA VAL A 245 1.14 13.60 18.09
C VAL A 245 2.16 12.49 18.29
N LYS A 246 2.42 12.15 19.56
CA LYS A 246 3.26 11.02 19.92
C LYS A 246 2.38 9.84 20.26
N LEU A 247 2.42 8.82 19.41
CA LEU A 247 1.65 7.60 19.56
C LEU A 247 2.23 6.70 20.66
N LYS A 248 1.35 5.93 21.30
CA LYS A 248 1.77 4.89 22.22
C LYS A 248 2.55 3.83 21.46
N LYS A 249 3.74 3.49 21.95
CA LYS A 249 4.57 2.45 21.33
C LYS A 249 3.84 1.10 21.41
N LYS A 250 3.48 0.56 20.24
CA LYS A 250 2.90 -0.77 20.05
C LYS A 250 3.78 -1.57 19.07
N PRO A 251 3.71 -2.92 19.10
CA PRO A 251 4.27 -3.72 18.00
C PRO A 251 3.68 -3.28 16.66
N LEU A 252 4.50 -3.34 15.61
CA LEU A 252 4.02 -3.05 14.25
C LEU A 252 2.98 -4.11 13.85
N MET A 253 1.96 -3.69 13.13
CA MET A 253 0.93 -4.58 12.63
C MET A 253 1.46 -5.39 11.44
N LYS A 254 1.10 -6.68 11.38
CA LYS A 254 1.44 -7.55 10.25
C LYS A 254 0.35 -7.49 9.19
N LEU A 255 0.75 -7.47 7.92
CA LEU A 255 -0.18 -7.57 6.80
C LEU A 255 -1.08 -8.82 6.91
N SER A 256 -0.52 -9.95 7.36
CA SER A 256 -1.27 -11.20 7.52
C SER A 256 -2.32 -11.18 8.64
N GLU A 257 -2.25 -10.20 9.56
CA GLU A 257 -3.12 -10.08 10.74
C GLU A 257 -4.16 -8.94 10.59
N ILE A 258 -4.14 -8.17 9.50
CA ILE A 258 -5.13 -7.12 9.24
C ILE A 258 -6.45 -7.76 8.79
N GLU A 259 -7.49 -7.67 9.61
CA GLU A 259 -8.80 -8.25 9.27
C GLU A 259 -9.48 -7.50 8.12
N ASP A 260 -9.53 -6.17 8.23
CA ASP A 260 -10.17 -5.30 7.25
C ASP A 260 -9.44 -3.95 7.17
N PHE A 261 -9.00 -3.56 5.97
CA PHE A 261 -8.37 -2.27 5.75
C PHE A 261 -9.35 -1.09 5.82
N ASP A 262 -10.65 -1.32 5.65
CA ASP A 262 -11.66 -0.25 5.74
C ASP A 262 -11.94 0.14 7.20
N GLU A 263 -11.75 -0.80 8.12
CA GLU A 263 -11.96 -0.64 9.57
C GLU A 263 -10.67 -0.39 10.34
N LEU A 264 -9.52 -0.33 9.65
CA LEU A 264 -8.23 -0.15 10.31
C LEU A 264 -8.11 1.23 10.96
N ARG A 265 -7.69 1.27 12.24
CA ARG A 265 -7.51 2.50 13.04
C ARG A 265 -6.19 2.46 13.82
N PHE A 266 -5.65 3.64 14.14
CA PHE A 266 -4.34 3.83 14.76
C PHE A 266 -4.43 4.60 16.08
N GLU A 267 -5.05 4.00 17.10
CA GLU A 267 -5.10 4.57 18.46
C GLU A 267 -3.88 4.21 19.31
#